data_AF-A0A4P5P9R8-F1
#
_entry.id   AF-A0A4P5P9R8-F1
#
_cell.length_a   1.000
_cell.length_b   1.000
_cell.length_c   1.000
_cell.angle_alpha   90.00
_cell.angle_beta   90.00
_cell.angle_gamma   90.00
#
_symmetry.space_group_name_H-M   'P 1'
#
loop_
_entity.id
_entity.type
_entity.pdbx_description
1 polymer ?
#
loop_
_entity_poly.entity_id
_entity_poly.type
_entity_poly.pdbx_seq_one_letter_code
_entity_poly.pdbx_strand_id
1 'polypeptide(L)'
;MNTTISIKGAQNNNLKNISVEIPKGKITVVVGVSGSGKSSLVFDTLAAESQRLLNDTYSSYVQQMLPHYEKPLVERIDHLPVSIVIDQKKIGGNIRSTVGTVSDIYTGLRLLFSRIATPFIGYSMVYSFNHPQGMCEVCQGVGETTEFIIDALIDKERSLNQGAICFPTFQPGGWRLTRYTESGYFDNDKPLKEFTTEEMALLLYDEGHKPAHPTQKFPKTGEYVGVIPRIRKTVMEKGNRTYQDDIQRVTKTIECTDCCGTRVNSLVCSAKIDGYSIGDCVRMSASELLCFLATIQRPEVEIVISDLLDRLESMEAVGLG
;
A
#
# COMPACT_ATOMS: atom_id res chain seq x y z
N MET A 1 19.16 -35.06 24.99
CA MET A 1 18.26 -34.18 24.21
C MET A 1 17.97 -34.88 22.89
N ASN A 2 16.72 -34.93 22.45
CA ASN A 2 16.38 -35.56 21.17
C ASN A 2 16.87 -34.69 20.01
N THR A 3 17.71 -35.26 19.15
CA THR A 3 18.46 -34.56 18.10
C THR A 3 17.75 -34.50 16.75
N THR A 4 16.63 -35.19 16.59
CA THR A 4 15.88 -35.27 15.33
C THR A 4 14.40 -34.93 15.52
N ILE A 5 13.75 -34.50 14.44
CA ILE A 5 12.30 -34.46 14.27
C ILE A 5 11.93 -35.75 13.53
N SER A 6 11.14 -36.63 14.13
CA SER A 6 10.77 -37.92 13.52
C SER A 6 9.36 -37.82 12.97
N ILE A 7 9.19 -38.07 11.68
CA ILE A 7 7.89 -38.11 10.99
C ILE A 7 7.62 -39.55 10.61
N LYS A 8 6.44 -40.06 10.97
CA LYS A 8 5.99 -41.41 10.62
C LYS A 8 4.68 -41.37 9.86
N GLY A 9 4.68 -42.02 8.71
CA GLY A 9 3.51 -42.25 7.88
C GLY A 9 2.79 -40.99 7.41
N ALA A 10 3.52 -40.00 6.88
CA ALA A 10 2.90 -38.81 6.30
C ALA A 10 2.25 -39.12 4.94
N GLN A 11 0.99 -38.71 4.79
CA GLN A 11 0.10 -39.02 3.67
C GLN A 11 -0.63 -37.79 3.10
N ASN A 12 -0.29 -36.56 3.54
CA ASN A 12 -0.88 -35.35 2.98
C ASN A 12 -0.70 -35.27 1.45
N ASN A 13 -1.79 -34.92 0.75
CA ASN A 13 -1.82 -34.72 -0.69
C ASN A 13 -1.28 -35.94 -1.48
N ASN A 14 -0.09 -35.81 -2.05
CA ASN A 14 0.57 -36.81 -2.88
C ASN A 14 1.63 -37.63 -2.14
N LEU A 15 1.78 -37.45 -0.83
CA LEU A 15 2.71 -38.23 -0.02
C LEU A 15 2.24 -39.69 0.11
N LYS A 16 3.15 -40.63 -0.12
CA LYS A 16 2.86 -42.07 -0.12
C LYS A 16 3.34 -42.74 1.16
N ASN A 17 2.74 -42.39 2.29
CA ASN A 17 3.06 -42.93 3.62
C ASN A 17 4.54 -42.81 3.99
N ILE A 18 5.10 -41.61 3.87
CA ILE A 18 6.54 -41.39 4.04
C ILE A 18 6.92 -41.29 5.52
N SER A 19 8.06 -41.86 5.88
CA SER A 19 8.66 -41.70 7.21
C SER A 19 10.07 -41.19 7.07
N VAL A 20 10.43 -40.14 7.81
CA VAL A 20 11.71 -39.45 7.68
C VAL A 20 12.13 -38.85 9.01
N GLU A 21 13.43 -38.80 9.24
CA GLU A 21 14.03 -38.10 10.37
C GLU A 21 14.79 -36.87 9.88
N ILE A 22 14.49 -35.71 10.48
CA ILE A 22 15.13 -34.43 10.14
C ILE A 22 16.05 -34.04 11.30
N PRO A 23 17.37 -33.88 11.08
CA PRO A 23 18.29 -33.49 12.14
C PRO A 23 18.08 -32.03 12.57
N LYS A 24 18.02 -31.82 13.88
CA LYS A 24 17.97 -30.49 14.50
C LYS A 24 19.36 -29.84 14.50
N GLY A 25 19.41 -28.51 14.44
CA GLY A 25 20.67 -27.76 14.42
C GLY A 25 21.45 -27.92 13.11
N LYS A 26 20.79 -28.37 12.03
CA LYS A 26 21.36 -28.53 10.69
C LYS A 26 20.47 -27.83 9.67
N ILE A 27 21.08 -27.30 8.61
CA ILE A 27 20.35 -26.86 7.42
C ILE A 27 19.93 -28.11 6.65
N THR A 28 18.63 -28.38 6.60
CA THR A 28 18.07 -29.50 5.85
C THR A 28 17.40 -28.96 4.59
N VAL A 29 17.78 -29.49 3.43
CA VAL A 29 17.22 -29.09 2.13
C VAL A 29 16.37 -30.24 1.58
N VAL A 30 15.09 -29.96 1.28
CA VAL A 30 14.18 -30.94 0.68
C VAL A 30 14.14 -30.70 -0.84
N VAL A 31 14.67 -31.64 -1.61
CA VAL A 31 14.81 -31.54 -3.08
C VAL A 31 13.95 -32.56 -3.82
N GLY A 32 13.66 -32.29 -5.10
CA GLY A 32 12.85 -33.17 -5.95
C GLY A 32 12.08 -32.42 -7.05
N VAL A 33 11.59 -33.15 -8.05
CA VAL A 33 10.85 -32.61 -9.21
C VAL A 33 9.54 -31.92 -8.80
N SER A 34 8.99 -31.05 -9.66
CA SER A 34 7.67 -30.44 -9.41
C SER A 34 6.61 -31.51 -9.14
N GLY A 35 5.73 -31.26 -8.16
CA GLY A 35 4.71 -32.23 -7.78
C GLY A 35 5.22 -33.48 -7.04
N SER A 36 6.47 -33.52 -6.57
CA SER A 36 7.00 -34.66 -5.79
C SER A 36 6.57 -34.70 -4.31
N GLY A 37 5.82 -33.71 -3.84
CA GLY A 37 5.32 -33.65 -2.46
C GLY A 37 6.21 -32.90 -1.45
N LYS A 38 7.24 -32.18 -1.91
CA LYS A 38 8.12 -31.37 -1.04
C LYS A 38 7.33 -30.38 -0.18
N SER A 39 6.48 -29.58 -0.83
CA SER A 39 5.65 -28.59 -0.13
C SER A 39 4.66 -29.26 0.81
N SER A 40 4.15 -30.44 0.44
CA SER A 40 3.22 -31.18 1.30
C SER A 40 3.89 -31.77 2.53
N LEU A 41 5.15 -32.17 2.45
CA LEU A 41 5.93 -32.57 3.63
C LEU A 41 6.28 -31.37 4.52
N VAL A 42 6.80 -30.28 3.93
CA VAL A 42 7.34 -29.15 4.69
C VAL A 42 6.24 -28.23 5.21
N PHE A 43 5.35 -27.75 4.35
CA PHE A 43 4.33 -26.76 4.72
C PHE A 43 3.05 -27.44 5.19
N ASP A 44 2.49 -28.36 4.41
CA ASP A 44 1.16 -28.92 4.70
C ASP A 44 1.19 -29.97 5.84
N THR A 45 2.37 -30.50 6.19
CA THR A 45 2.53 -31.49 7.28
C THR A 45 3.28 -30.90 8.46
N LEU A 46 4.57 -30.61 8.32
CA LEU A 46 5.40 -30.15 9.44
C LEU A 46 4.98 -28.77 9.98
N ALA A 47 4.90 -27.77 9.10
CA ALA A 47 4.54 -26.43 9.52
C ALA A 47 3.09 -26.36 9.99
N ALA A 48 2.16 -26.99 9.25
CA ALA A 48 0.75 -27.08 9.64
C ALA A 48 0.58 -27.70 11.03
N GLU A 49 1.21 -28.84 11.33
CA GLU A 49 1.09 -29.47 12.65
C GLU A 49 1.72 -28.62 13.75
N SER A 50 2.88 -28.01 13.48
CA SER A 50 3.56 -27.15 14.43
C SER A 50 2.73 -25.91 14.78
N GLN A 51 2.15 -25.25 13.77
CA GLN A 51 1.27 -24.09 13.96
C GLN A 51 -0.05 -24.48 14.64
N ARG A 52 -0.62 -25.64 14.29
CA ARG A 52 -1.83 -26.17 14.95
C ARG A 52 -1.59 -26.44 16.44
N LEU A 53 -0.49 -27.11 16.78
CA LEU A 53 -0.11 -27.37 18.18
C LEU A 53 0.17 -26.06 18.94
N LEU A 54 0.76 -25.05 18.30
CA LEU A 54 0.94 -23.74 18.90
C LEU A 54 -0.42 -23.07 19.16
N ASN A 55 -1.35 -23.11 18.20
CA ASN A 55 -2.69 -22.57 18.36
C ASN A 55 -3.44 -23.19 19.55
N ASP A 56 -3.28 -24.51 19.76
CA ASP A 56 -3.91 -25.25 20.86
C ASP A 56 -3.45 -24.76 22.25
N THR A 57 -2.31 -24.05 22.35
CA THR A 57 -1.80 -23.47 23.61
C THR A 57 -2.48 -22.15 24.01
N TYR A 58 -3.15 -21.47 23.07
CA TYR A 58 -3.86 -20.22 23.34
C TYR A 58 -5.25 -20.49 23.92
N SER A 59 -5.88 -19.45 24.49
CA SER A 59 -7.26 -19.56 24.97
C SER A 59 -8.24 -19.82 23.82
N SER A 60 -9.36 -20.47 24.11
CA SER A 60 -10.42 -20.75 23.12
C SER A 60 -10.92 -19.50 22.40
N TYR A 61 -10.94 -18.35 23.08
CA TYR A 61 -11.27 -17.05 22.49
C TYR A 61 -10.26 -16.65 21.40
N VAL A 62 -8.97 -16.77 21.68
CA VAL A 62 -7.91 -16.42 20.72
C VAL A 62 -7.88 -17.42 19.56
N GLN A 63 -8.10 -18.71 19.84
CA GLN A 63 -8.17 -19.75 18.81
C GLN A 63 -9.22 -19.46 17.72
N GLN A 64 -10.37 -18.86 18.08
CA GLN A 64 -11.40 -18.45 17.10
C GLN A 64 -10.93 -17.38 16.12
N MET A 65 -9.92 -16.57 16.50
CA MET A 65 -9.37 -15.50 15.66
C MET A 65 -8.10 -15.90 14.92
N LEU A 66 -7.47 -17.01 15.31
CA LEU A 66 -6.23 -17.48 14.69
C LEU A 66 -6.50 -18.22 13.37
N PRO A 67 -5.52 -18.27 12.45
CA PRO A 67 -5.60 -19.09 11.25
C PRO A 67 -5.85 -20.55 11.64
N HIS A 68 -6.85 -21.17 11.03
CA HIS A 68 -7.15 -22.58 11.26
C HIS A 68 -6.30 -23.41 10.31
N TYR A 69 -5.45 -24.27 10.88
CA TYR A 69 -4.64 -25.22 10.13
C TYR A 69 -5.31 -26.58 10.20
N GLU A 70 -5.53 -27.20 9.04
CA GLU A 70 -6.05 -28.56 9.00
C GLU A 70 -5.06 -29.52 9.67
N LYS A 71 -5.60 -30.49 10.42
CA LYS A 71 -4.79 -31.54 11.00
C LYS A 71 -4.21 -32.39 9.86
N PRO A 72 -2.88 -32.50 9.72
CA PRO A 72 -2.30 -33.30 8.66
C PRO A 72 -2.58 -34.80 8.87
N LEU A 73 -2.70 -35.49 7.74
CA LEU A 73 -2.71 -36.94 7.62
C LEU A 73 -1.29 -37.47 7.83
N VAL A 74 -0.96 -37.71 9.10
CA VAL A 74 0.31 -38.29 9.54
C VAL A 74 0.06 -39.20 10.74
N GLU A 75 0.72 -40.35 10.82
CA GLU A 75 0.56 -41.27 11.95
C GLU A 75 1.13 -40.67 13.23
N ARG A 76 2.34 -40.11 13.15
CA ARG A 76 3.00 -39.47 14.30
C ARG A 76 4.10 -38.51 13.87
N ILE A 77 4.23 -37.41 14.60
CA ILE A 77 5.40 -36.54 14.54
C ILE A 77 5.96 -36.39 15.96
N ASP A 78 7.21 -36.81 16.16
CA ASP A 78 7.89 -36.70 17.45
C ASP A 78 8.90 -35.55 17.43
N HIS A 79 8.95 -34.82 18.56
CA HIS A 79 9.93 -33.78 18.85
C HIS A 79 9.89 -32.57 17.89
N LEU A 80 8.71 -32.24 17.38
CA LEU A 80 8.45 -31.07 16.54
C LEU A 80 8.60 -29.76 17.33
N PRO A 81 9.52 -28.85 16.97
CA PRO A 81 9.57 -27.52 17.55
C PRO A 81 8.47 -26.61 16.98
N VAL A 82 8.29 -25.43 17.59
CA VAL A 82 7.55 -24.33 16.95
C VAL A 82 8.26 -23.95 15.66
N SER A 83 7.50 -23.81 14.59
CA SER A 83 7.98 -23.47 13.26
C SER A 83 7.69 -22.01 12.95
N ILE A 84 8.58 -21.38 12.19
CA ILE A 84 8.34 -20.08 11.55
C ILE A 84 8.40 -20.35 10.05
N VAL A 85 7.31 -20.02 9.35
CA VAL A 85 7.19 -20.25 7.91
C VAL A 85 7.60 -18.98 7.18
N ILE A 86 8.61 -19.10 6.34
CA ILE A 86 9.02 -18.06 5.40
C ILE A 86 8.68 -18.57 4.00
N ASP A 87 7.68 -17.95 3.36
CA ASP A 87 7.20 -18.32 2.03
C ASP A 87 7.35 -17.16 1.03
N GLN A 88 6.96 -17.39 -0.23
CA GLN A 88 7.02 -16.39 -1.29
C GLN A 88 5.72 -15.57 -1.41
N LYS A 89 4.81 -15.62 -0.43
CA LYS A 89 3.62 -14.78 -0.50
C LYS A 89 4.06 -13.33 -0.46
N LYS A 90 3.47 -12.53 -1.35
CA LYS A 90 3.69 -11.08 -1.35
C LYS A 90 3.40 -10.58 0.06
N ILE A 91 4.32 -9.79 0.60
CA ILE A 91 4.09 -9.06 1.83
C ILE A 91 2.82 -8.22 1.59
N GLY A 92 1.76 -8.56 2.31
CA GLY A 92 0.53 -7.79 2.30
C GLY A 92 0.81 -6.41 2.91
N GLY A 93 0.13 -5.39 2.42
CA GLY A 93 0.31 -4.03 2.92
C GLY A 93 -0.80 -3.12 2.45
N ASN A 94 -1.06 -2.07 3.22
CA ASN A 94 -1.88 -0.97 2.74
C ASN A 94 -1.02 -0.08 1.81
N ILE A 95 -1.64 0.88 1.11
CA ILE A 95 -0.94 1.82 0.22
C ILE A 95 0.16 2.67 0.90
N ARG A 96 0.22 2.66 2.23
CA ARG A 96 1.23 3.35 3.05
C ARG A 96 2.31 2.40 3.61
N SER A 97 2.22 1.10 3.37
CA SER A 97 3.24 0.13 3.78
C SER A 97 4.47 0.27 2.87
N THR A 98 5.62 0.56 3.47
CA THR A 98 6.91 0.69 2.79
C THR A 98 7.93 -0.29 3.37
N VAL A 99 9.04 -0.50 2.66
CA VAL A 99 10.20 -1.26 3.18
C VAL A 99 10.64 -0.72 4.52
N GLY A 100 10.73 0.61 4.68
CA GLY A 100 11.08 1.25 5.94
C GLY A 100 10.10 0.95 7.10
N THR A 101 8.80 0.77 6.81
CA THR A 101 7.83 0.38 7.86
C THR A 101 7.89 -1.09 8.22
N VAL A 102 8.12 -1.99 7.24
CA VAL A 102 8.16 -3.44 7.47
C VAL A 102 9.45 -3.87 8.16
N SER A 103 10.55 -3.16 7.87
CA SER A 103 11.87 -3.40 8.49
C SER A 103 12.05 -2.69 9.84
N ASP A 104 11.08 -1.90 10.29
CA ASP A 104 11.15 -0.99 11.43
C ASP A 104 12.24 0.10 11.36
N ILE A 105 12.95 0.24 10.23
CA ILE A 105 13.92 1.33 10.00
C ILE A 105 13.24 2.69 10.17
N TYR A 106 12.05 2.88 9.59
CA TYR A 106 11.31 4.13 9.74
C TYR A 106 10.81 4.34 11.19
N THR A 107 10.54 3.28 11.94
CA THR A 107 10.23 3.37 13.37
C THR A 107 11.43 3.88 14.17
N GLY A 108 12.61 3.33 13.91
CA GLY A 108 13.86 3.79 14.52
C GLY A 108 14.18 5.24 14.15
N LEU A 109 14.04 5.63 12.87
CA LEU A 109 14.23 7.02 12.43
C LEU A 109 13.29 7.98 13.15
N ARG A 110 11.99 7.66 13.28
CA ARG A 110 11.04 8.50 14.02
C ARG A 110 11.45 8.66 15.49
N LEU A 111 11.94 7.60 16.12
CA LEU A 111 12.43 7.66 17.49
C LEU A 111 13.68 8.57 17.57
N LEU A 112 14.67 8.37 16.70
CA LEU A 112 15.88 9.19 16.61
C LEU A 112 15.56 10.68 16.45
N PHE A 113 14.76 11.04 15.45
CA PHE A 113 14.35 12.41 15.19
C PHE A 113 13.56 13.02 16.36
N SER A 114 12.73 12.23 17.04
CA SER A 114 12.00 12.72 18.22
C SER A 114 12.87 13.03 19.43
N ARG A 115 14.12 12.59 19.45
CA ARG A 115 15.04 12.80 20.58
C ARG A 115 16.01 13.95 20.34
N ILE A 116 16.55 14.06 19.13
CA ILE A 116 17.69 14.95 18.88
C ILE A 116 17.48 15.92 17.70
N ALA A 117 16.37 15.85 16.96
CA ALA A 117 16.13 16.79 15.87
C ALA A 117 15.83 18.20 16.41
N THR A 118 16.26 19.20 15.63
CA THR A 118 16.05 20.62 15.93
C THR A 118 15.34 21.32 14.78
N PRO A 119 14.28 22.13 15.05
CA PRO A 119 13.62 22.33 16.34
C PRO A 119 12.89 21.06 16.81
N PHE A 120 12.61 20.99 18.12
CA PHE A 120 11.72 19.96 18.65
C PHE A 120 10.27 20.26 18.25
N ILE A 121 9.67 19.35 17.49
CA ILE A 121 8.28 19.47 16.99
C ILE A 121 7.32 18.46 17.64
N GLY A 122 7.82 17.60 18.53
CA GLY A 122 7.04 16.57 19.21
C GLY A 122 7.73 15.20 19.25
N TYR A 123 7.03 14.22 19.79
CA TYR A 123 7.53 12.85 19.92
C TYR A 123 7.33 12.03 18.63
N SER A 124 7.80 10.77 18.61
CA SER A 124 7.84 9.86 17.46
C SER A 124 6.59 9.83 16.55
N MET A 125 5.38 10.01 17.13
CA MET A 125 4.13 10.04 16.35
C MET A 125 4.03 11.21 15.37
N VAL A 126 4.59 12.38 15.71
CA VAL A 126 4.61 13.55 14.81
C VAL A 126 5.42 13.27 13.55
N TYR A 127 6.45 12.43 13.64
CA TYR A 127 7.29 12.08 12.50
C TYR A 127 6.71 10.98 11.62
N SER A 128 5.48 10.50 11.88
CA SER A 128 4.88 9.42 11.11
C SER A 128 4.02 9.94 9.95
N PHE A 129 4.33 9.52 8.72
CA PHE A 129 3.42 9.71 7.58
C PHE A 129 2.11 8.92 7.69
N ASN A 130 1.95 8.03 8.67
CA ASN A 130 0.69 7.34 8.95
C ASN A 130 -0.19 8.12 9.94
N HIS A 131 0.32 9.21 10.52
CA HIS A 131 -0.39 10.00 11.53
C HIS A 131 -0.76 11.38 10.98
N PRO A 132 -1.97 11.91 11.25
CA PRO A 132 -2.42 13.20 10.71
C PRO A 132 -1.47 14.37 11.03
N GLN A 133 -0.82 14.35 12.18
CA GLN A 133 0.14 15.39 12.58
C GLN A 133 1.44 15.38 11.76
N GLY A 134 1.78 14.25 11.14
CA GLY A 134 3.04 14.08 10.42
C GLY A 134 2.89 13.92 8.91
N MET A 135 1.75 13.42 8.45
CA MET A 135 1.53 13.13 7.04
C MET A 135 1.36 14.40 6.21
N CYS A 136 1.83 14.35 4.97
CA CYS A 136 1.50 15.35 3.96
C CYS A 136 -0.03 15.43 3.78
N GLU A 137 -0.59 16.63 3.81
CA GLU A 137 -2.05 16.83 3.74
C GLU A 137 -2.63 16.48 2.36
N VAL A 138 -1.84 16.65 1.29
CA VAL A 138 -2.29 16.43 -0.09
C VAL A 138 -2.33 14.96 -0.45
N CYS A 139 -1.22 14.23 -0.28
CA CYS A 139 -1.18 12.79 -0.56
C CYS A 139 -1.57 11.92 0.64
N GLN A 140 -1.88 12.53 1.79
CA GLN A 140 -2.26 11.83 3.03
C GLN A 140 -1.29 10.70 3.40
N GLY A 141 0.02 10.96 3.29
CA GLY A 141 1.05 9.99 3.65
C GLY A 141 1.31 8.86 2.64
N VAL A 142 0.72 8.93 1.44
CA VAL A 142 0.97 7.97 0.36
C VAL A 142 2.29 8.28 -0.36
N GLY A 143 2.60 9.57 -0.54
CA GLY A 143 3.77 10.04 -1.31
C GLY A 143 3.49 10.25 -2.79
N GLU A 144 2.34 9.79 -3.27
CA GLU A 144 1.92 9.88 -4.67
C GLU A 144 0.50 10.44 -4.76
N THR A 145 0.19 11.07 -5.88
CA THR A 145 -1.16 11.55 -6.20
C THR A 145 -1.61 10.98 -7.55
N THR A 146 -2.92 10.93 -7.76
CA THR A 146 -3.51 10.46 -9.01
C THR A 146 -3.93 11.66 -9.85
N GLU A 147 -3.32 11.80 -11.02
CA GLU A 147 -3.68 12.80 -12.02
C GLU A 147 -4.53 12.19 -13.13
N PHE A 148 -5.45 12.98 -13.68
CA PHE A 148 -6.23 12.59 -14.85
C PHE A 148 -5.48 12.90 -16.14
N ILE A 149 -5.46 11.94 -17.06
CA ILE A 149 -4.96 12.10 -18.42
C ILE A 149 -6.11 12.65 -19.26
N ILE A 150 -6.13 13.98 -19.44
CA ILE A 150 -7.27 14.67 -20.07
C ILE A 150 -7.56 14.13 -21.47
N ASP A 151 -6.54 13.90 -22.29
CA ASP A 151 -6.72 13.38 -23.66
C ASP A 151 -7.23 11.94 -23.70
N ALA A 152 -7.09 11.17 -22.61
CA ALA A 152 -7.69 9.84 -22.49
C ALA A 152 -9.12 9.88 -21.93
N LEU A 153 -9.44 10.94 -21.17
CA LEU A 153 -10.75 11.17 -20.58
C LEU A 153 -11.70 11.88 -21.54
N ILE A 154 -11.18 12.72 -22.44
CA ILE A 154 -11.94 13.63 -23.29
C ILE A 154 -11.53 13.45 -24.75
N ASP A 155 -12.49 13.11 -25.61
CA ASP A 155 -12.36 13.22 -27.07
C ASP A 155 -12.75 14.63 -27.51
N LYS A 156 -11.74 15.45 -27.84
CA LYS A 156 -11.92 16.86 -28.23
C LYS A 156 -12.63 17.03 -29.57
N GLU A 157 -12.64 16.00 -30.42
CA GLU A 157 -13.27 16.07 -31.74
C GLU A 157 -14.80 15.93 -31.69
N ARG A 158 -15.33 15.47 -30.56
CA ARG A 158 -16.77 15.22 -30.36
C ARG A 158 -17.42 16.28 -29.50
N SER A 159 -18.73 16.42 -29.64
CA SER A 159 -19.56 17.19 -28.71
C SER A 159 -20.02 16.35 -27.52
N LEU A 160 -20.61 16.97 -26.49
CA LEU A 160 -21.17 16.25 -25.34
C LEU A 160 -22.23 15.22 -25.78
N ASN A 161 -23.12 15.59 -26.71
CA ASN A 161 -24.14 14.68 -27.25
C ASN A 161 -23.56 13.51 -28.05
N GLN A 162 -22.38 13.68 -28.63
CA GLN A 162 -21.65 12.65 -29.38
C GLN A 162 -20.77 11.76 -28.48
N GLY A 163 -20.80 11.97 -27.15
CA GLY A 163 -20.05 11.15 -26.20
C GLY A 163 -18.58 11.55 -26.10
N ALA A 164 -18.30 12.85 -26.00
CA ALA A 164 -16.94 13.37 -25.84
C ALA A 164 -16.26 12.99 -24.51
N ILE A 165 -17.02 12.61 -23.48
CA ILE A 165 -16.46 12.15 -22.21
C ILE A 165 -16.25 10.62 -22.29
N CYS A 166 -15.00 10.22 -22.50
CA CYS A 166 -14.54 8.85 -22.68
C CYS A 166 -14.46 8.08 -21.34
N PHE A 167 -15.56 8.02 -20.60
CA PHE A 167 -15.68 7.25 -19.36
C PHE A 167 -17.06 6.56 -19.30
N PRO A 168 -17.16 5.26 -18.92
CA PRO A 168 -18.37 4.45 -19.14
C PRO A 168 -19.66 4.98 -18.55
N THR A 169 -19.53 5.88 -17.57
CA THR A 169 -20.67 6.42 -16.84
C THR A 169 -21.25 7.69 -17.45
N PHE A 170 -20.66 8.20 -18.54
CA PHE A 170 -21.06 9.43 -19.24
C PHE A 170 -21.56 9.17 -20.66
N GLN A 171 -22.12 7.99 -20.91
CA GLN A 171 -22.70 7.64 -22.20
C GLN A 171 -23.80 8.62 -22.63
N PRO A 172 -23.95 8.90 -23.94
CA PRO A 172 -25.07 9.69 -24.48
C PRO A 172 -26.43 9.21 -23.98
N GLY A 173 -27.26 10.14 -23.49
CA GLY A 173 -28.56 9.84 -22.89
C GLY A 173 -28.50 9.25 -21.47
N GLY A 174 -27.32 8.99 -20.91
CA GLY A 174 -27.14 8.55 -19.54
C GLY A 174 -27.38 9.67 -18.53
N TRP A 175 -28.01 9.36 -17.39
CA TRP A 175 -28.36 10.34 -16.35
C TRP A 175 -27.18 11.17 -15.82
N ARG A 176 -25.96 10.62 -15.81
CA ARG A 176 -24.79 11.40 -15.39
C ARG A 176 -24.41 12.45 -16.43
N LEU A 177 -24.47 12.12 -17.72
CA LEU A 177 -24.21 13.09 -18.79
C LEU A 177 -25.27 14.21 -18.77
N THR A 178 -26.52 13.92 -18.42
CA THR A 178 -27.56 14.96 -18.31
C THR A 178 -27.26 16.02 -17.25
N ARG A 179 -26.32 15.78 -16.32
CA ARG A 179 -25.84 16.81 -15.39
C ARG A 179 -25.04 17.91 -16.06
N TYR A 180 -24.52 17.65 -17.26
CA TYR A 180 -23.77 18.60 -18.06
C TYR A 180 -24.68 19.17 -19.13
N THR A 181 -25.38 18.30 -19.89
CA THR A 181 -26.18 18.76 -21.02
C THR A 181 -27.40 19.58 -20.62
N GLU A 182 -27.96 19.36 -19.44
CA GLU A 182 -29.12 20.09 -18.93
C GLU A 182 -28.75 21.23 -17.98
N SER A 183 -27.44 21.49 -17.77
CA SER A 183 -26.94 22.53 -16.85
C SER A 183 -27.19 23.96 -17.35
N GLY A 184 -27.36 24.13 -18.66
CA GLY A 184 -27.48 25.43 -19.32
C GLY A 184 -26.14 26.12 -19.62
N TYR A 185 -25.01 25.47 -19.35
CA TYR A 185 -23.68 26.07 -19.54
C TYR A 185 -23.04 25.83 -20.90
N PHE A 186 -23.44 24.78 -21.62
CA PHE A 186 -22.75 24.34 -22.82
C PHE A 186 -23.70 24.29 -24.01
N ASP A 187 -23.16 24.61 -25.18
CA ASP A 187 -23.72 24.11 -26.43
C ASP A 187 -23.34 22.63 -26.55
N ASN A 188 -24.35 21.76 -26.48
CA ASN A 188 -24.15 20.30 -26.39
C ASN A 188 -23.78 19.66 -27.73
N ASP A 189 -23.94 20.38 -28.84
CA ASP A 189 -23.62 19.92 -30.19
C ASP A 189 -22.29 20.52 -30.70
N LYS A 190 -21.75 21.52 -30.00
CA LYS A 190 -20.41 22.08 -30.24
C LYS A 190 -19.31 21.07 -29.88
N PRO A 191 -18.37 20.76 -30.79
CA PRO A 191 -17.20 19.94 -30.49
C PRO A 191 -16.32 20.56 -29.39
N LEU A 192 -15.77 19.73 -28.50
CA LEU A 192 -15.03 20.22 -27.33
C LEU A 192 -13.71 20.94 -27.67
N LYS A 193 -13.12 20.72 -28.85
CA LYS A 193 -11.95 21.48 -29.33
C LYS A 193 -12.25 22.96 -29.57
N GLU A 194 -13.52 23.32 -29.75
CA GLU A 194 -13.98 24.70 -29.95
C GLU A 194 -14.37 25.37 -28.63
N PHE A 195 -14.31 24.65 -27.50
CA PHE A 195 -14.62 25.21 -26.20
C PHE A 195 -13.59 26.27 -25.81
N THR A 196 -14.05 27.33 -25.15
CA THR A 196 -13.13 28.29 -24.52
C THR A 196 -12.43 27.64 -23.34
N THR A 197 -11.34 28.27 -22.88
CA THR A 197 -10.61 27.82 -21.68
C THR A 197 -11.53 27.77 -20.46
N GLU A 198 -12.44 28.73 -20.33
CA GLU A 198 -13.43 28.81 -19.25
C GLU A 198 -14.47 27.70 -19.35
N GLU A 199 -15.01 27.44 -20.56
CA GLU A 199 -15.94 26.33 -20.80
C GLU A 199 -15.29 24.98 -20.46
N MET A 200 -14.04 24.77 -20.88
CA MET A 200 -13.30 23.54 -20.56
C MET A 200 -12.99 23.42 -19.06
N ALA A 201 -12.60 24.52 -18.41
CA ALA A 201 -12.35 24.54 -16.97
C ALA A 201 -13.62 24.21 -16.16
N LEU A 202 -14.76 24.80 -16.56
CA LEU A 202 -16.08 24.52 -15.98
C LEU A 202 -16.49 23.05 -16.19
N LEU A 203 -16.24 22.49 -17.37
CA LEU A 203 -16.54 21.08 -17.67
C LEU A 203 -15.74 20.13 -16.78
N LEU A 204 -14.43 20.38 -16.64
CA LEU A 204 -13.51 19.43 -16.03
C LEU A 204 -13.38 19.58 -14.52
N TYR A 205 -13.22 20.80 -14.02
CA TYR A 205 -12.65 21.06 -12.69
C TYR A 205 -13.58 21.73 -11.68
N ASP A 206 -14.79 22.13 -12.07
CA ASP A 206 -15.72 22.81 -11.15
C ASP A 206 -16.04 21.95 -9.90
N GLU A 207 -15.84 22.51 -8.71
CA GLU A 207 -15.97 21.80 -7.43
C GLU A 207 -17.42 21.68 -6.94
N GLY A 208 -18.37 22.42 -7.53
CA GLY A 208 -19.77 22.36 -7.12
C GLY A 208 -20.45 23.71 -6.97
N HIS A 209 -21.53 23.93 -7.71
CA HIS A 209 -22.44 25.06 -7.46
C HIS A 209 -23.83 24.81 -8.08
N LYS A 210 -24.80 25.68 -7.76
CA LYS A 210 -26.12 25.64 -8.39
C LYS A 210 -26.09 26.33 -9.75
N PRO A 211 -26.53 25.66 -10.83
CA PRO A 211 -26.57 26.29 -12.14
C PRO A 211 -27.54 27.47 -12.17
N ALA A 212 -27.14 28.55 -12.86
CA ALA A 212 -27.94 29.78 -12.95
C ALA A 212 -29.16 29.62 -13.87
N HIS A 213 -28.99 28.92 -15.00
CA HIS A 213 -30.03 28.76 -16.02
C HIS A 213 -30.21 27.30 -16.49
N PRO A 214 -30.48 26.35 -15.57
CA PRO A 214 -30.65 24.95 -15.95
C PRO A 214 -31.98 24.71 -16.68
N THR A 215 -32.05 23.64 -17.45
CA THR A 215 -33.32 23.22 -18.07
C THR A 215 -34.26 22.58 -17.02
N GLN A 216 -35.52 22.34 -17.40
CA GLN A 216 -36.49 21.67 -16.53
C GLN A 216 -36.10 20.23 -16.16
N LYS A 217 -35.22 19.59 -16.96
CA LYS A 217 -34.75 18.22 -16.72
C LYS A 217 -33.62 18.16 -15.69
N PHE A 218 -32.99 19.30 -15.40
CA PHE A 218 -31.97 19.35 -14.36
C PHE A 218 -32.63 19.19 -12.97
N PRO A 219 -32.09 18.33 -12.09
CA PRO A 219 -32.70 18.10 -10.78
C PRO A 219 -32.68 19.36 -9.89
N LYS A 220 -33.85 19.71 -9.34
CA LYS A 220 -34.10 20.94 -8.58
C LYS A 220 -33.19 21.15 -7.36
N THR A 221 -32.74 20.07 -6.73
CA THR A 221 -31.82 20.10 -5.58
C THR A 221 -30.38 19.75 -5.95
N GLY A 222 -30.10 19.50 -7.23
CA GLY A 222 -28.79 19.11 -7.71
C GLY A 222 -27.83 20.28 -7.82
N GLU A 223 -26.54 19.98 -7.63
CA GLU A 223 -25.45 20.88 -7.97
C GLU A 223 -24.76 20.38 -9.25
N TYR A 224 -24.34 21.34 -10.06
CA TYR A 224 -23.39 21.10 -11.13
C TYR A 224 -22.02 20.83 -10.50
N VAL A 225 -21.30 19.83 -11.00
CA VAL A 225 -19.95 19.45 -10.56
C VAL A 225 -19.22 18.97 -11.79
N GLY A 226 -17.97 19.41 -11.98
CA GLY A 226 -17.10 19.04 -13.08
C GLY A 226 -16.86 17.52 -13.18
N VAL A 227 -16.39 17.06 -14.34
CA VAL A 227 -16.18 15.64 -14.63
C VAL A 227 -15.17 15.01 -13.68
N ILE A 228 -14.03 15.65 -13.44
CA ILE A 228 -12.95 15.10 -12.61
C ILE A 228 -13.35 14.99 -11.14
N PRO A 229 -13.82 16.07 -10.46
CA PRO A 229 -14.29 15.97 -9.08
C PRO A 229 -15.42 14.95 -8.92
N ARG A 230 -16.31 14.84 -9.92
CA ARG A 230 -17.40 13.84 -9.92
C ARG A 230 -16.87 12.41 -10.00
N ILE A 231 -15.92 12.11 -10.89
CA ILE A 231 -15.32 10.76 -10.98
C ILE A 231 -14.60 10.43 -9.67
N ARG A 232 -13.80 11.36 -9.15
CA ARG A 232 -13.08 11.20 -7.88
C ARG A 232 -14.02 10.82 -6.73
N LYS A 233 -15.06 11.63 -6.51
CA LYS A 233 -16.01 11.46 -5.39
C LYS A 233 -16.93 10.24 -5.56
N THR A 234 -17.40 9.97 -6.78
CA THR A 234 -18.45 8.96 -6.99
C THR A 234 -17.92 7.58 -7.36
N VAL A 235 -16.70 7.49 -7.89
CA VAL A 235 -16.10 6.24 -8.37
C VAL A 235 -14.88 5.86 -7.54
N MET A 236 -13.90 6.77 -7.42
CA MET A 236 -12.62 6.45 -6.77
C MET A 236 -12.77 6.31 -5.25
N GLU A 237 -13.38 7.28 -4.57
CA GLU A 237 -13.57 7.26 -3.11
C GLU A 237 -14.46 6.11 -2.63
N LYS A 238 -15.42 5.68 -3.47
CA LYS A 238 -16.31 4.55 -3.14
C LYS A 238 -15.63 3.19 -3.30
N GLY A 239 -14.41 3.12 -3.82
CA GLY A 239 -13.65 1.88 -3.95
C GLY A 239 -14.31 0.81 -4.83
N ASN A 240 -15.14 1.22 -5.80
CA ASN A 240 -15.88 0.27 -6.64
C ASN A 240 -14.96 -0.38 -7.68
N ARG A 241 -14.74 -1.70 -7.56
CA ARG A 241 -13.91 -2.49 -8.49
C ARG A 241 -14.43 -2.53 -9.92
N THR A 242 -15.71 -2.20 -10.14
CA THR A 242 -16.36 -2.27 -11.46
C THR A 242 -15.67 -1.42 -12.53
N TYR A 243 -15.08 -0.27 -12.15
CA TYR A 243 -14.49 0.69 -13.09
C TYR A 243 -12.98 0.84 -12.92
N GLN A 244 -12.32 -0.18 -12.36
CA GLN A 244 -10.89 -0.09 -12.03
C GLN A 244 -10.02 0.07 -13.28
N ASP A 245 -10.31 -0.70 -14.34
CA ASP A 245 -9.57 -0.62 -15.61
C ASP A 245 -9.80 0.73 -16.32
N ASP A 246 -11.03 1.27 -16.25
CA ASP A 246 -11.33 2.59 -16.80
C ASP A 246 -10.60 3.71 -16.06
N ILE A 247 -10.53 3.64 -14.72
CA ILE A 247 -9.76 4.59 -13.91
C ILE A 247 -8.29 4.51 -14.31
N GLN A 248 -7.71 3.31 -14.40
CA GLN A 248 -6.31 3.14 -14.79
C GLN A 248 -6.03 3.67 -16.21
N ARG A 249 -7.00 3.58 -17.12
CA ARG A 249 -6.86 4.14 -18.48
C ARG A 249 -6.83 5.68 -18.50
N VAL A 250 -7.63 6.33 -17.64
CA VAL A 250 -7.78 7.80 -17.64
C VAL A 250 -6.97 8.50 -16.56
N THR A 251 -6.18 7.77 -15.78
CA THR A 251 -5.35 8.33 -14.72
C THR A 251 -3.92 7.82 -14.78
N LYS A 252 -3.01 8.61 -14.22
CA LYS A 252 -1.64 8.21 -13.95
C LYS A 252 -1.31 8.53 -12.50
N THR A 253 -0.50 7.70 -11.89
CA THR A 253 0.10 7.98 -10.59
C THR A 253 1.36 8.82 -10.81
N ILE A 254 1.48 9.91 -10.08
CA ILE A 254 2.68 10.77 -10.08
C ILE A 254 3.19 10.94 -8.65
N GLU A 255 4.47 11.29 -8.53
CA GLU A 255 5.02 11.72 -7.25
C GLU A 255 4.27 12.95 -6.75
N CYS A 256 3.91 12.97 -5.46
CA CYS A 256 3.21 14.09 -4.86
C CYS A 256 4.07 15.36 -4.97
N THR A 257 3.53 16.41 -5.58
CA THR A 257 4.23 17.68 -5.79
C THR A 257 4.49 18.45 -4.50
N ASP A 258 3.66 18.27 -3.46
CA ASP A 258 3.78 19.01 -2.20
C ASP A 258 4.85 18.45 -1.27
N CYS A 259 4.94 17.13 -1.17
CA CYS A 259 5.94 16.48 -0.33
C CYS A 259 7.10 15.88 -1.10
N CYS A 260 7.09 15.94 -2.43
CA CYS A 260 8.09 15.31 -3.30
C CYS A 260 8.37 13.86 -2.84
N GLY A 261 7.33 13.05 -2.75
CA GLY A 261 7.45 11.64 -2.37
C GLY A 261 7.81 11.34 -0.91
N THR A 262 8.18 12.34 -0.09
CA THR A 262 8.63 12.14 1.31
C THR A 262 7.51 11.70 2.26
N ARG A 263 6.25 11.84 1.84
CA ARG A 263 5.03 11.44 2.57
C ARG A 263 4.72 12.25 3.83
N VAL A 264 5.65 13.07 4.31
CA VAL A 264 5.51 13.90 5.52
C VAL A 264 5.20 15.36 5.17
N ASN A 265 4.68 16.11 6.14
CA ASN A 265 4.39 17.54 5.98
C ASN A 265 5.61 18.44 6.20
N SER A 266 5.46 19.72 5.89
CA SER A 266 6.51 20.74 6.00
C SER A 266 7.00 20.95 7.44
N LEU A 267 6.15 20.80 8.45
CA LEU A 267 6.54 20.87 9.86
C LEU A 267 7.55 19.76 10.19
N VAL A 268 7.27 18.52 9.77
CA VAL A 268 8.19 17.39 9.94
C VAL A 268 9.50 17.64 9.20
N CYS A 269 9.46 18.18 7.98
CA CYS A 269 10.66 18.53 7.21
C CYS A 269 11.48 19.67 7.84
N SER A 270 10.89 20.47 8.72
CA SER A 270 11.59 21.56 9.42
C SER A 270 12.52 21.06 10.53
N ALA A 271 12.24 19.89 11.12
CA ALA A 271 13.03 19.28 12.19
C ALA A 271 14.17 18.46 11.62
N LYS A 272 15.42 18.83 11.96
CA LYS A 272 16.63 18.32 11.32
C LYS A 272 17.67 17.78 12.30
N ILE A 273 18.42 16.77 11.86
CA ILE A 273 19.65 16.30 12.48
C ILE A 273 20.77 16.56 11.46
N ASP A 274 21.79 17.33 11.85
CA ASP A 274 22.95 17.67 11.00
C ASP A 274 22.56 18.15 9.58
N GLY A 275 21.46 18.90 9.48
CA GLY A 275 20.97 19.49 8.22
C GLY A 275 19.92 18.66 7.47
N TYR A 276 19.73 17.39 7.82
CA TYR A 276 18.79 16.47 7.17
C TYR A 276 17.53 16.27 7.99
N SER A 277 16.37 16.31 7.32
CA SER A 277 15.07 15.94 7.89
C SER A 277 14.81 14.44 7.71
N ILE A 278 13.80 13.90 8.40
CA ILE A 278 13.39 12.50 8.18
C ILE A 278 12.89 12.26 6.75
N GLY A 279 12.34 13.29 6.10
CA GLY A 279 11.94 13.23 4.69
C GLY A 279 13.14 13.05 3.77
N ASP A 280 14.26 13.73 4.07
CA ASP A 280 15.51 13.58 3.33
C ASP A 280 16.09 12.16 3.52
N CYS A 281 16.06 11.64 4.76
CA CYS A 281 16.52 10.28 5.06
C CYS A 281 15.75 9.20 4.29
N VAL A 282 14.44 9.38 4.06
CA VAL A 282 13.62 8.43 3.28
C VAL A 282 13.93 8.49 1.79
N ARG A 283 14.56 9.57 1.30
CA ARG A 283 15.01 9.69 -0.10
C ARG A 283 16.43 9.17 -0.33
N MET A 284 17.21 8.92 0.71
CA MET A 284 18.54 8.33 0.61
C MET A 284 18.45 6.86 0.20
N SER A 285 19.47 6.39 -0.53
CA SER A 285 19.74 4.95 -0.62
C SER A 285 20.09 4.38 0.75
N ALA A 286 20.04 3.05 0.91
CA ALA A 286 20.36 2.41 2.19
C ALA A 286 21.79 2.75 2.63
N SER A 287 22.74 2.72 1.69
CA SER A 287 24.14 3.02 1.92
C SER A 287 24.36 4.47 2.34
N GLU A 288 23.69 5.42 1.68
CA GLU A 288 23.76 6.83 2.07
C GLU A 288 23.20 7.05 3.47
N LEU A 289 22.06 6.42 3.79
CA LEU A 289 21.45 6.52 5.11
C LEU A 289 22.35 5.90 6.19
N LEU A 290 22.96 4.75 5.91
CA LEU A 290 23.92 4.11 6.81
C LEU A 290 25.10 5.04 7.09
N CYS A 291 25.72 5.59 6.04
CA CYS A 291 26.81 6.55 6.18
C CYS A 291 26.40 7.77 7.01
N PHE A 292 25.21 8.33 6.78
CA PHE A 292 24.69 9.46 7.56
C PHE A 292 24.48 9.10 9.03
N LEU A 293 23.83 7.96 9.34
CA LEU A 293 23.59 7.56 10.73
C LEU A 293 24.88 7.30 11.49
N ALA A 294 25.91 6.77 10.81
CA ALA A 294 27.22 6.54 11.40
C ALA A 294 27.96 7.84 11.80
N THR A 295 27.59 9.01 11.25
CA THR A 295 28.19 10.29 11.67
C THR A 295 27.62 10.82 12.99
N ILE A 296 26.47 10.33 13.42
CA ILE A 296 25.78 10.85 14.61
C ILE A 296 26.39 10.23 15.87
N GLN A 297 27.22 11.00 16.58
CA GLN A 297 27.86 10.59 17.84
C GLN A 297 27.21 11.29 19.04
N ARG A 298 26.13 10.69 19.55
CA ARG A 298 25.32 11.21 20.67
C ARG A 298 24.96 10.09 21.66
N PRO A 299 25.47 10.12 22.91
CA PRO A 299 25.24 9.06 23.90
C PRO A 299 23.75 8.78 24.19
N GLU A 300 22.90 9.81 24.15
CA GLU A 300 21.47 9.70 24.43
C GLU A 300 20.66 8.87 23.41
N VAL A 301 21.21 8.59 22.22
CA VAL A 301 20.55 7.84 21.15
C VAL A 301 21.39 6.67 20.61
N GLU A 302 22.50 6.34 21.27
CA GLU A 302 23.44 5.30 20.84
C GLU A 302 22.76 3.96 20.54
N ILE A 303 21.85 3.51 21.43
CA ILE A 303 21.10 2.26 21.26
C ILE A 303 20.24 2.28 19.98
N VAL A 304 19.60 3.42 19.69
CA VAL A 304 18.72 3.56 18.52
C VAL A 304 19.55 3.56 17.23
N ILE A 305 20.71 4.23 17.25
CA ILE A 305 21.62 4.27 16.11
C ILE A 305 22.19 2.88 15.84
N SER A 306 22.62 2.15 16.87
CA SER A 306 23.13 0.78 16.73
C SER A 306 22.10 -0.15 16.08
N ASP A 307 20.84 -0.15 16.57
CA ASP A 307 19.78 -0.99 15.97
C ASP A 307 19.45 -0.58 14.52
N LEU A 308 19.50 0.72 14.20
CA LEU A 308 19.29 1.20 12.83
C LEU A 308 20.43 0.78 11.89
N LEU A 309 21.69 0.87 12.32
CA LEU A 309 22.85 0.44 11.55
C LEU A 309 22.78 -1.08 11.30
N ASP A 310 22.52 -1.89 12.33
CA ASP A 310 22.40 -3.35 12.19
C ASP A 310 21.32 -3.74 11.16
N ARG A 311 20.19 -3.04 11.15
CA ARG A 311 19.10 -3.26 10.18
C ARG A 311 19.48 -2.87 8.76
N LEU A 312 20.15 -1.73 8.59
CA LEU A 312 20.61 -1.26 7.28
C LEU A 312 21.71 -2.16 6.72
N GLU A 313 22.68 -2.56 7.53
CA GLU A 313 23.73 -3.52 7.16
C GLU A 313 23.12 -4.87 6.76
N SER A 314 22.13 -5.35 7.51
CA SER A 314 21.39 -6.56 7.15
C SER A 314 20.68 -6.42 5.80
N MET A 315 20.13 -5.24 5.51
CA MET A 315 19.47 -4.94 4.23
C MET A 315 20.46 -4.90 3.06
N GLU A 316 21.63 -4.31 3.25
CA GLU A 316 22.72 -4.32 2.26
C GLU A 316 23.24 -5.74 2.01
N ALA A 317 23.42 -6.54 3.07
CA ALA A 317 23.92 -7.90 2.97
C ALA A 317 23.01 -8.83 2.14
N VAL A 318 21.69 -8.56 2.11
CA VAL A 318 20.72 -9.28 1.27
C VAL A 318 20.53 -8.68 -0.12
N GLY A 319 21.31 -7.64 -0.47
CA GLY A 319 21.29 -7.01 -1.80
C GLY A 319 20.14 -6.04 -2.03
N LEU A 320 19.62 -5.43 -0.96
CA LEU A 320 18.55 -4.42 -1.01
C LEU A 320 19.10 -2.98 -0.77
N GLY A 321 20.42 -2.81 -0.84
CA GLY A 321 21.12 -1.55 -0.61
C GLY A 321 21.09 -0.59 -1.78
#